data_AF-A0A5A5RRF4-F1
#
_entry.id   AF-A0A5A5RRF4-F1
#
_cell.length_a   1.000
_cell.length_b   1.000
_cell.length_c   1.000
_cell.angle_alpha   90.00
_cell.angle_beta   90.00
_cell.angle_gamma   90.00
#
_symmetry.space_group_name_H-M   'P 1'
#
loop_
_entity.id
_entity.type
_entity.pdbx_description
1 polymer ?
#
loop_
_entity_poly.entity_id
_entity_poly.type
_entity_poly.pdbx_seq_one_letter_code
_entity_poly.pdbx_strand_id
1 'polypeptide(L)'
;MIIVDTGFWVALFNNKDQYHLIAQQTLAQYSSQPLITTWCVLTESCHQSVVVRSEYVRFLNIAQSSIHKLETYLLLSGRIG
;
A
#
# COMPACT_ATOMS: atom_id res chain seq x y z
N MET A 1 0.15 -10.07 -9.60
CA MET A 1 0.70 -9.73 -8.27
C MET A 1 1.91 -8.86 -8.48
N ILE A 2 1.96 -7.67 -7.88
CA ILE A 2 3.03 -6.67 -8.09
C ILE A 2 3.63 -6.33 -6.73
N ILE A 3 4.95 -6.44 -6.60
CA ILE A 3 5.65 -5.99 -5.40
C ILE A 3 5.92 -4.50 -5.57
N VAL A 4 5.60 -3.73 -4.54
CA VAL A 4 5.64 -2.28 -4.55
C VAL A 4 6.63 -1.81 -3.49
N ASP A 5 7.50 -0.88 -3.88
CA ASP A 5 8.55 -0.34 -3.03
C ASP A 5 8.17 1.02 -2.43
N THR A 6 9.12 1.59 -1.68
CA THR A 6 8.95 2.89 -0.99
C THR A 6 8.72 4.02 -1.99
N GLY A 7 9.47 4.03 -3.10
CA GLY A 7 9.42 5.08 -4.11
C GLY A 7 8.03 5.23 -4.73
N PHE A 8 7.35 4.11 -5.01
CA PHE A 8 5.98 4.15 -5.51
C PHE A 8 5.01 4.79 -4.53
N TRP A 9 5.04 4.42 -3.25
CA TRP A 9 4.14 4.98 -2.24
C TRP A 9 4.39 6.48 -2.04
N VAL A 10 5.66 6.88 -1.96
CA VAL A 10 6.05 8.29 -1.87
C VAL A 10 5.50 9.07 -3.07
N ALA A 11 5.74 8.60 -4.30
CA ALA A 11 5.23 9.25 -5.50
C ALA A 11 3.69 9.30 -5.54
N LEU A 12 3.02 8.22 -5.13
CA LEU A 12 1.55 8.14 -5.14
C LEU A 12 0.90 9.14 -4.17
N PHE A 13 1.47 9.33 -2.97
CA PHE A 13 0.87 10.18 -1.94
C PHE A 13 1.41 11.62 -1.90
N ASN A 14 2.55 11.89 -2.54
CA ASN A 14 3.12 13.23 -2.64
C ASN A 14 2.73 13.89 -3.97
N ASN A 15 1.75 14.79 -3.94
CA ASN A 15 1.28 15.50 -5.15
C ASN A 15 2.32 16.45 -5.79
N LYS A 16 3.43 16.74 -5.11
CA LYS A 16 4.57 17.50 -5.64
C LYS A 16 5.68 16.60 -6.20
N ASP A 17 5.56 15.29 -6.08
CA ASP A 17 6.52 14.37 -6.65
C ASP A 17 6.44 14.38 -8.17
N GLN A 18 7.59 14.42 -8.84
CA GLN A 18 7.65 14.42 -10.31
C GLN A 18 7.04 13.17 -10.94
N TYR A 19 6.98 12.05 -10.19
CA TYR A 19 6.40 10.79 -10.62
C TYR A 19 4.94 10.61 -10.17
N HIS A 20 4.33 11.59 -9.51
CA HIS A 20 2.98 11.46 -8.95
C HIS A 20 1.93 11.03 -9.98
N LEU A 21 1.94 11.67 -11.16
CA LEU A 21 1.00 11.34 -12.24
C LEU A 21 1.22 9.90 -12.75
N ILE A 22 2.48 9.50 -12.89
CA ILE A 22 2.87 8.16 -13.37
C ILE A 22 2.45 7.10 -12.35
N ALA A 23 2.61 7.35 -11.05
CA ALA A 23 2.17 6.45 -9.98
C ALA A 23 0.66 6.24 -10.00
N GLN A 24 -0.14 7.30 -10.20
CA GLN A 24 -1.59 7.19 -10.33
C GLN A 24 -2.01 6.39 -11.57
N GLN A 25 -1.39 6.66 -12.72
CA GLN A 25 -1.67 5.93 -13.97
C GLN A 25 -1.33 4.44 -13.82
N THR A 26 -0.19 4.14 -13.19
CA THR A 26 0.25 2.76 -12.91
C THR A 26 -0.75 2.04 -12.00
N LEU A 27 -1.22 2.70 -10.93
CA LEU A 27 -2.24 2.14 -10.04
C LEU A 27 -3.54 1.82 -10.78
N ALA A 28 -3.99 2.71 -11.67
CA ALA A 28 -5.19 2.51 -12.47
C ALA A 28 -5.01 1.35 -13.48
N GLN A 29 -3.87 1.33 -14.17
CA GLN A 29 -3.53 0.30 -15.17
C GLN A 29 -3.50 -1.10 -14.57
N TYR A 30 -3.00 -1.24 -13.34
CA TYR A 30 -2.87 -2.53 -12.65
C TYR A 30 -3.91 -2.75 -11.55
N SER A 31 -5.06 -2.08 -11.63
CA SER A 31 -6.13 -2.14 -10.61
C SER A 31 -6.67 -3.55 -10.31
N SER A 32 -6.54 -4.49 -11.24
CA SER A 32 -6.94 -5.90 -11.05
C SER A 32 -5.86 -6.78 -10.42
N GLN A 33 -4.63 -6.26 -10.26
CA GLN A 33 -3.51 -7.00 -9.70
C GLN A 33 -3.34 -6.68 -8.21
N PRO A 34 -3.14 -7.70 -7.35
CA PRO A 34 -2.84 -7.43 -5.95
C PRO A 34 -1.47 -6.78 -5.82
N LEU A 35 -1.41 -5.67 -5.07
CA LEU A 35 -0.18 -5.00 -4.67
C LEU A 35 0.32 -5.61 -3.35
N ILE A 36 1.60 -5.97 -3.33
CA ILE A 36 2.27 -6.53 -2.17
C ILE A 36 3.36 -5.57 -1.72
N THR A 37 3.38 -5.28 -0.44
CA THR A 37 4.40 -4.43 0.20
C THR A 37 4.78 -5.05 1.54
N THR A 38 5.96 -4.72 2.04
CA THR A 38 6.42 -5.16 3.36
C THR A 38 6.20 -4.08 4.41
N TRP A 39 6.27 -4.47 5.69
CA TRP A 39 6.24 -3.49 6.79
C TRP A 39 7.40 -2.51 6.72
N CYS A 40 8.59 -2.95 6.31
CA CYS A 40 9.76 -2.08 6.16
C CYS A 40 9.53 -0.99 5.11
N VAL A 41 8.99 -1.34 3.95
CA VAL A 41 8.64 -0.39 2.87
C VAL A 41 7.61 0.64 3.35
N LEU A 42 6.56 0.20 4.07
CA LEU A 42 5.56 1.12 4.60
C LEU A 42 6.15 2.08 5.64
N THR A 43 7.03 1.57 6.50
CA THR A 43 7.68 2.37 7.55
C THR A 43 8.62 3.42 6.93
N GLU A 44 9.38 3.03 5.92
CA GLU A 44 10.26 3.95 5.18
C GLU A 44 9.45 5.03 4.45
N SER A 45 8.34 4.65 3.82
CA SER A 45 7.44 5.57 3.10
C SER A 45 6.87 6.64 4.03
N CYS A 46 6.51 6.25 5.26
CA CYS A 46 6.07 7.16 6.32
C CYS A 46 7.18 8.12 6.80
N HIS A 47 8.44 7.68 6.78
CA HIS A 47 9.57 8.48 7.20
C HIS A 47 10.01 9.50 6.15
N GLN A 48 10.04 9.11 4.87
CA GLN A 48 10.45 9.97 3.74
C GLN A 48 9.38 10.98 3.33
N SER A 49 8.10 10.65 3.48
CA SER A 49 7.04 11.53 3.01
C SER A 49 6.81 12.70 3.97
N VAL A 50 7.02 13.94 3.50
CA VAL A 50 6.48 15.17 4.10
C VAL A 50 4.98 15.29 3.76
N VAL A 51 4.23 14.18 3.85
CA VAL A 51 2.80 14.10 3.51
C VAL A 51 2.02 14.04 4.81
N VAL A 52 0.87 14.71 4.84
CA VAL A 52 0.00 14.83 6.02
C VAL A 52 -0.26 13.44 6.60
N ARG A 53 0.09 13.24 7.89
CA ARG A 53 -0.01 11.97 8.63
C ARG A 53 -1.36 11.25 8.43
N SER A 54 -2.43 11.97 8.11
CA SER A 54 -3.78 11.43 7.90
C SER A 54 -3.92 10.49 6.70
N GLU A 55 -3.29 10.78 5.55
CA GLU A 55 -3.43 9.97 4.32
C GLU A 55 -2.75 8.61 4.50
N TYR A 56 -1.56 8.60 5.09
CA TYR A 56 -0.83 7.38 5.43
C TYR A 56 -1.49 6.57 6.54
N VAL A 57 -2.01 7.22 7.60
CA VAL A 57 -2.79 6.51 8.64
C VAL A 57 -4.03 5.85 8.04
N ARG A 58 -4.70 6.50 7.08
CA ARG A 58 -5.82 5.90 6.37
C ARG A 58 -5.38 4.70 5.53
N PHE A 59 -4.25 4.81 4.83
CA PHE A 59 -3.69 3.71 4.07
C PHE A 59 -3.29 2.52 4.96
N LEU A 60 -2.62 2.76 6.09
CA LEU A 60 -2.29 1.75 7.09
C LEU A 60 -3.53 1.04 7.62
N ASN A 61 -4.59 1.79 7.96
CA ASN A 61 -5.86 1.22 8.40
C ASN A 61 -6.52 0.33 7.33
N ILE A 62 -6.44 0.72 6.05
CA ILE A 62 -6.96 -0.08 4.93
C ILE A 62 -6.12 -1.34 4.72
N ALA A 63 -4.79 -1.24 4.79
CA ALA A 63 -3.88 -2.37 4.68
C ALA A 63 -4.11 -3.38 5.82
N GLN A 64 -4.26 -2.90 7.06
CA GLN A 64 -4.55 -3.73 8.23
C GLN A 64 -5.91 -4.40 8.13
N SER A 65 -6.94 -3.69 7.66
CA SER A 65 -8.28 -4.27 7.43
C SER A 65 -8.27 -5.37 6.35
N SER A 66 -7.42 -5.21 5.34
CA SER A 66 -7.27 -6.18 4.25
C SER A 66 -6.52 -7.44 4.71
N ILE A 67 -5.50 -7.28 5.56
CA ILE A 67 -4.81 -8.39 6.23
C ILE A 67 -5.78 -9.15 7.13
N HIS A 68 -6.60 -8.45 7.92
CA HIS A 68 -7.55 -9.09 8.82
C HIS A 68 -8.62 -9.90 8.07
N LYS A 69 -9.07 -9.40 6.91
CA LYS A 69 -9.97 -10.16 6.01
C LYS A 69 -9.31 -11.42 5.45
N LEU A 70 -8.02 -11.35 5.12
CA LEU A 70 -7.26 -12.48 4.59
C LEU A 70 -7.00 -13.54 5.68
N GLU A 71 -6.62 -13.13 6.89
CA GLU A 71 -6.50 -14.01 8.06
C GLU A 71 -7.82 -14.70 8.38
N THR A 72 -8.93 -13.94 8.41
CA THR A 72 -10.27 -14.51 8.65
C THR A 72 -10.64 -15.52 7.56
N TYR A 73 -10.36 -15.22 6.29
CA TYR A 73 -10.58 -16.16 5.18
C TYR A 73 -9.71 -17.41 5.31
N LEU A 74 -8.44 -17.28 5.68
CA LEU A 74 -7.52 -18.41 5.83
C LEU A 74 -7.89 -19.30 7.03
N LEU A 75 -8.34 -18.70 8.14
CA LEU A 75 -8.89 -19.41 9.31
C LEU A 75 -10.17 -20.16 8.95
N LEU A 76 -11.14 -19.50 8.31
CA LEU A 76 -12.40 -20.11 7.90
C LEU A 76 -12.24 -21.18 6.81
N SER A 77 -11.20 -21.08 5.97
CA SER A 77 -10.87 -22.09 4.96
C SER A 77 -9.97 -23.21 5.49
N GLY A 78 -9.62 -23.21 6.78
CA GLY A 78 -8.78 -24.23 7.43
C GLY A 78 -7.35 -24.30 6.89
N ARG A 79 -6.88 -23.22 6.24
CA ARG A 79 -5.54 -23.15 5.62
C ARG A 79 -4.45 -22.69 6.58
N ILE A 80 -4.85 -22.10 7.70
CA ILE A 80 -3.99 -21.81 8.85
C ILE A 80 -4.77 -22.21 10.11
N GLY A 81 -4.05 -22.79 11.09
CA GLY A 81 -4.60 -23.32 12.34
C GLY A 81 -4.44 -22.37 13.50
#